data_AF-A0AAD4LAF4-F1
#
_entry.id   AF-A0AAD4LAF4-F1
#
_cell.length_a   1.000
_cell.length_b   1.000
_cell.length_c   1.000
_cell.angle_alpha   90.00
_cell.angle_beta   90.00
_cell.angle_gamma   90.00
#
_symmetry.space_group_name_H-M   'P 1'
#
loop_
_entity.id
_entity.type
_entity.pdbx_description
1 polymer ?
#
loop_
_entity_poly.entity_id
_entity_poly.type
_entity_poly.pdbx_seq_one_letter_code
_entity_poly.pdbx_strand_id
1 'polypeptide(L)'
;ASRHGEDCLISAGTGSSKTLPIALNVLLDDPDASLISLIILLLKCLQVTQESNFNSQYGIPAVVINEDMPREDVWWSVSPAS
;
A
#
# COMPACT_ATOMS: atom_id res chain seq x y z
N ALA A 1 -11.37 -2.45 1.69
CA ALA A 1 -12.65 -2.77 2.35
C ALA A 1 -13.58 -1.58 2.22
N SER A 2 -14.89 -1.78 2.34
CA SER A 2 -15.82 -0.71 2.67
C SER A 2 -15.40 -0.08 4.00
N ARG A 3 -15.59 1.22 4.17
CA ARG A 3 -15.34 1.89 5.46
C ARG A 3 -16.23 1.38 6.59
N HIS A 4 -17.25 0.61 6.27
CA HIS A 4 -18.14 -0.04 7.22
C HIS A 4 -17.66 -1.44 7.63
N GLY A 5 -16.43 -1.83 7.28
CA GLY A 5 -15.86 -3.13 7.62
C GLY A 5 -16.33 -4.29 6.72
N GLU A 6 -16.92 -3.98 5.57
CA GLU A 6 -17.42 -4.98 4.63
C GLU A 6 -16.41 -5.29 3.53
N ASP A 7 -16.43 -6.52 3.03
CA ASP A 7 -15.68 -6.92 1.85
C ASP A 7 -16.31 -6.30 0.59
N CYS A 8 -15.47 -5.82 -0.32
CA CYS A 8 -15.91 -5.13 -1.53
C CYS A 8 -15.15 -5.62 -2.76
N LEU A 9 -15.89 -5.88 -3.85
CA LEU A 9 -15.32 -6.19 -5.17
C LEU A 9 -15.48 -4.99 -6.10
N ILE A 10 -14.36 -4.43 -6.55
CA ILE A 10 -14.35 -3.33 -7.53
C ILE A 10 -14.12 -3.91 -8.92
N SER A 11 -15.16 -3.93 -9.75
CA SER A 11 -15.07 -4.29 -11.16
C SER A 11 -15.08 -3.03 -12.04
N ALA A 12 -13.95 -2.75 -12.68
CA ALA A 12 -13.80 -1.60 -13.58
C ALA A 12 -12.75 -1.90 -14.66
N GLY A 13 -12.72 -1.10 -15.73
CA GLY A 13 -11.71 -1.19 -16.79
C GLY A 13 -10.33 -0.67 -16.37
N THR A 14 -9.30 -1.01 -17.12
CA THR A 14 -7.96 -0.41 -16.93
C THR A 14 -8.04 1.10 -17.16
N GLY A 15 -7.30 1.88 -16.38
CA GLY A 15 -7.36 3.36 -16.44
C GLY A 15 -8.52 3.99 -15.66
N SER A 16 -9.46 3.19 -15.12
CA SER A 16 -10.55 3.70 -14.26
C SER A 16 -10.11 4.06 -12.83
N SER A 17 -8.81 4.27 -12.61
CA SER A 17 -8.25 4.72 -11.32
C SER A 17 -8.60 3.84 -10.11
N LYS A 18 -8.59 2.51 -10.26
CA LYS A 18 -8.83 1.56 -9.16
C LYS A 18 -7.90 1.73 -7.95
N THR A 19 -6.73 2.34 -8.14
CA THR A 19 -5.82 2.70 -7.03
C THR A 19 -6.40 3.80 -6.14
N LEU A 20 -7.16 4.75 -6.69
CA LEU A 20 -7.70 5.89 -5.95
C LEU A 20 -8.59 5.47 -4.76
N PRO A 21 -9.59 4.58 -4.90
CA PRO A 21 -10.37 4.15 -3.75
C PRO A 21 -9.53 3.39 -2.71
N ILE A 22 -8.41 2.77 -3.08
CA ILE A 22 -7.48 2.16 -2.11
C ILE A 22 -6.76 3.26 -1.32
N ALA A 23 -6.12 4.20 -2.01
CA ALA A 23 -5.41 5.32 -1.39
C ALA A 23 -6.31 6.17 -0.49
N LEU A 24 -7.55 6.42 -0.91
CA LEU A 24 -8.51 7.21 -0.15
C LEU A 24 -8.91 6.52 1.17
N ASN A 25 -8.99 5.19 1.20
CA ASN A 25 -9.25 4.49 2.46
C ASN A 25 -8.08 4.68 3.43
N VAL A 26 -6.84 4.52 2.96
CA VAL A 26 -5.63 4.71 3.79
C VAL A 26 -5.53 6.13 4.35
N LEU A 27 -5.76 7.15 3.51
CA LEU A 27 -5.67 8.55 3.93
C LEU A 27 -6.75 8.98 4.93
N LEU A 28 -7.84 8.23 5.01
CA LEU A 28 -8.94 8.52 5.92
C LEU A 28 -8.97 7.61 7.15
N ASP A 29 -7.99 6.72 7.29
CA ASP A 29 -7.81 5.92 8.50
C ASP A 29 -7.53 6.84 9.70
N ASP A 30 -7.94 6.38 10.88
CA ASP A 30 -7.67 7.09 12.13
C ASP A 30 -6.16 7.05 12.42
N PRO A 31 -5.47 8.20 12.52
CA PRO A 31 -4.03 8.25 12.78
C PRO A 31 -3.66 7.62 14.13
N ASP A 32 -4.57 7.61 15.11
CA ASP A 32 -4.31 7.05 16.44
C ASP A 32 -4.46 5.53 16.48
N ALA A 33 -5.10 4.93 15.46
CA ALA A 33 -5.36 3.50 15.40
C ALA A 33 -4.18 2.66 14.85
N SER A 34 -3.11 3.31 14.37
CA SER A 34 -1.90 2.64 13.85
C SER A 34 -2.19 1.53 12.82
N LEU A 35 -3.14 1.79 11.91
CA LEU A 35 -3.58 0.81 10.92
C LEU A 35 -2.55 0.61 9.80
N ILE A 36 -2.50 -0.61 9.26
CA ILE A 36 -1.65 -0.98 8.12
C ILE A 36 -2.54 -1.56 7.03
N SER A 37 -2.37 -1.06 5.80
CA SER A 37 -3.04 -1.59 4.62
C SER A 37 -2.12 -2.51 3.83
N LEU A 38 -2.56 -3.76 3.61
CA LEU A 38 -1.84 -4.74 2.80
C LEU A 38 -2.43 -4.80 1.39
N ILE A 39 -1.58 -4.58 0.37
CA ILE A 39 -1.95 -4.68 -1.03
C ILE A 39 -1.19 -5.84 -1.67
N ILE A 40 -1.93 -6.81 -2.23
CA ILE A 40 -1.35 -8.00 -2.85
C ILE A 40 -1.40 -7.84 -4.37
N LEU A 41 -0.24 -7.94 -5.02
CA LEU A 41 -0.09 -7.82 -6.48
C LEU A 41 0.74 -8.99 -7.00
N LEU A 42 0.30 -9.60 -8.09
CA LEU A 42 0.97 -10.76 -8.70
C LEU A 42 2.19 -10.38 -9.57
N LEU A 43 2.29 -9.14 -10.03
CA LEU A 43 3.35 -8.68 -10.94
C LEU A 43 4.28 -7.69 -10.24
N LYS A 44 5.58 -8.00 -10.23
CA LYS A 44 6.63 -7.13 -9.65
C LYS A 44 6.63 -5.71 -10.23
N CYS A 45 6.45 -5.57 -11.54
CA CYS A 45 6.37 -4.27 -12.19
C CYS A 45 5.21 -3.42 -11.63
N LEU A 46 4.06 -4.05 -11.33
CA LEU A 46 2.94 -3.36 -10.69
C LEU A 46 3.25 -3.01 -9.24
N GLN A 47 3.97 -3.87 -8.50
CA GLN A 47 4.39 -3.56 -7.13
C GLN A 47 5.25 -2.30 -7.08
N VAL A 48 6.30 -2.23 -7.93
CA VAL A 48 7.19 -1.06 -8.02
C VAL A 48 6.43 0.20 -8.44
N THR A 49 5.55 0.09 -9.44
CA THR A 49 4.78 1.25 -9.91
C THR A 49 3.82 1.75 -8.84
N GLN A 50 3.14 0.85 -8.12
CA GLN A 50 2.18 1.23 -7.07
C GLN A 50 2.91 1.84 -5.88
N GLU A 51 3.99 1.23 -5.39
CA GLU A 51 4.79 1.78 -4.30
C GLU A 51 5.31 3.19 -4.62
N SER A 52 5.87 3.38 -5.81
CA SER A 52 6.31 4.70 -6.27
C SER A 52 5.15 5.72 -6.29
N ASN A 53 3.95 5.32 -6.77
CA ASN A 53 2.78 6.19 -6.77
C ASN A 53 2.29 6.51 -5.34
N PHE A 54 2.26 5.53 -4.43
CA PHE A 54 1.88 5.73 -3.03
C PHE A 54 2.81 6.72 -2.35
N ASN A 55 4.13 6.53 -2.47
CA ASN A 55 5.11 7.42 -1.86
C ASN A 55 5.13 8.81 -2.50
N SER A 56 5.15 8.92 -3.84
CA SER A 56 5.37 10.20 -4.53
C SER A 56 4.12 11.00 -4.85
N GLN A 57 3.01 10.34 -5.21
CA GLN A 57 1.78 11.02 -5.64
C GLN A 57 0.80 11.21 -4.49
N TYR A 58 0.67 10.22 -3.61
CA TYR A 58 -0.29 10.26 -2.50
C TYR A 58 0.33 10.62 -1.15
N GLY A 59 1.67 10.61 -1.04
CA GLY A 59 2.37 10.87 0.22
C GLY A 59 2.12 9.79 1.28
N ILE A 60 1.74 8.58 0.86
CA ILE A 60 1.47 7.44 1.73
C ILE A 60 2.75 6.61 1.81
N PRO A 61 3.35 6.44 3.01
CA PRO A 61 4.50 5.57 3.19
C PRO A 61 4.15 4.14 2.77
N ALA A 62 4.85 3.63 1.76
CA ALA A 62 4.64 2.28 1.24
C ALA A 62 5.97 1.53 1.08
N VAL A 63 5.93 0.23 1.32
CA VAL A 63 7.07 -0.69 1.11
C VAL A 63 6.59 -1.90 0.31
N VAL A 64 7.43 -2.37 -0.62
CA VAL A 64 7.19 -3.63 -1.35
C VAL A 64 7.94 -4.75 -0.63
N ILE A 65 7.23 -5.82 -0.31
CA ILE A 65 7.80 -7.06 0.22
C ILE A 65 7.68 -8.15 -0.85
N ASN A 66 8.81 -8.60 -1.38
CA ASN A 66 8.87 -9.69 -2.36
C ASN A 66 10.22 -10.43 -2.29
N GLU A 67 10.44 -11.38 -3.21
CA GLU A 67 11.64 -12.22 -3.27
C GLU A 67 12.95 -11.48 -3.55
N ASP A 68 12.89 -10.23 -4.03
CA ASP A 68 14.07 -9.40 -4.32
C ASP A 68 14.54 -8.62 -3.07
N MET A 69 13.79 -8.63 -1.97
CA MET A 69 14.21 -7.97 -0.73
C MET A 69 15.39 -8.70 -0.07
N PRO A 70 16.36 -7.95 0.50
CA PRO A 70 17.41 -8.52 1.33
C PRO A 70 16.80 -9.29 2.50
N ARG A 71 17.32 -10.48 2.77
CA ARG A 71 16.85 -11.35 3.86
C ARG A 71 17.60 -11.11 5.17
N GLU A 72 18.61 -10.26 5.19
CA GLU A 72 19.39 -10.00 6.39
C GLU A 72 18.58 -9.20 7.42
N ASP A 73 18.58 -9.66 8.68
CA ASP A 73 17.88 -9.02 9.81
C ASP A 73 18.27 -7.54 10.04
N VAL A 74 19.44 -7.14 9.55
CA VAL A 74 19.95 -5.77 9.60
C VAL A 74 19.03 -4.80 8.84
N TRP A 75 18.38 -5.24 7.77
CA TRP A 75 17.49 -4.39 6.98
C TRP A 75 16.20 -4.02 7.73
N TRP A 76 15.72 -4.91 8.59
CA TRP A 76 14.46 -4.76 9.32
C TRP A 76 14.61 -4.11 10.69
N SER A 77 15.83 -4.04 11.21
CA SER A 77 16.14 -3.49 12.55
C SER A 77 16.36 -1.98 12.55
N VAL A 78 16.31 -1.32 11.39
CA VAL A 78 16.36 0.13 11.29
C VAL A 78 14.97 0.70 11.60
N SER A 79 14.71 0.97 12.87
CA SER A 79 13.57 1.79 13.29
C SER A 79 13.71 3.17 12.61
N PRO A 80 12.65 3.77 12.02
CA PRO A 80 12.73 5.15 11.58
C PRO A 80 12.99 5.99 12.83
N ALA A 81 14.18 6.58 12.90
CA ALA A 81 14.52 7.56 13.91
C ALA A 81 13.73 8.83 13.58
N SER A 82 12.85 9.22 14.52
CA SER A 82 12.28 10.56 14.76
C SER A 82 11.58 11.27 13.60
#